data_AF-A0A2D4YBY9-F1
#
_entry.id   AF-A0A2D4YBY9-F1
#
_cell.length_a   1.000
_cell.length_b   1.000
_cell.length_c   1.000
_cell.angle_alpha   90.00
_cell.angle_beta   90.00
_cell.angle_gamma   90.00
#
_symmetry.space_group_name_H-M   'P 1'
#
loop_
_entity.id
_entity.type
_entity.pdbx_description
1 polymer ?
#
loop_
_entity_poly.entity_id
_entity_poly.type
_entity_poly.pdbx_seq_one_letter_code
_entity_poly.pdbx_strand_id
1 'polypeptide(L)' 'MDNKLLGNFIIAFPTAAYVTYIIVMKEPNSGIDWTSVIVGGLIGMISFTIGKKIKSKGEVE' A
#
# COMPACT_ATOMS: atom_id res chain seq x y z
N MET A 1 -14.08 10.37 10.33
CA MET A 1 -13.86 9.06 9.70
C MET A 1 -13.28 8.16 10.77
N ASP A 2 -13.89 7.01 11.02
CA ASP A 2 -13.47 6.10 12.08
C ASP A 2 -11.99 5.72 11.92
N ASN A 3 -11.20 5.79 12.99
CA ASN A 3 -9.74 5.53 12.98
C ASN A 3 -9.42 4.13 12.41
N LYS A 4 -10.35 3.19 12.60
CA LYS A 4 -10.30 1.85 12.01
C LYS A 4 -10.44 1.86 10.49
N LEU A 5 -11.34 2.70 9.97
CA LEU A 5 -11.59 2.85 8.53
C LEU A 5 -10.44 3.59 7.84
N LEU A 6 -9.92 4.64 8.48
CA LEU A 6 -8.70 5.35 8.06
C LEU A 6 -7.49 4.40 8.05
N GLY A 7 -7.31 3.60 9.10
CA GLY A 7 -6.23 2.61 9.18
C GLY A 7 -6.30 1.58 8.06
N ASN A 8 -7.46 0.98 7.82
CA ASN A 8 -7.64 0.03 6.72
C ASN A 8 -7.41 0.66 5.34
N PHE A 9 -7.88 1.90 5.14
CA PHE A 9 -7.64 2.65 3.91
C PHE A 9 -6.14 2.85 3.66
N ILE A 10 -5.39 3.26 4.69
CA ILE A 10 -3.93 3.47 4.58
C ILE A 10 -3.18 2.16 4.32
N ILE A 11 -3.66 1.01 4.79
CA ILE A 11 -3.03 -0.29 4.48
C ILE A 11 -3.21 -0.65 3.00
N ALA A 12 -4.43 -0.50 2.46
CA ALA A 12 -4.79 -1.02 1.15
C ALA A 12 -4.49 -0.03 0.01
N PHE A 13 -4.79 1.26 0.21
CA PHE A 13 -4.78 2.25 -0.86
C PHE A 13 -3.40 2.48 -1.49
N PRO A 14 -2.30 2.69 -0.74
CA PRO A 14 -1.00 2.97 -1.35
C PRO A 14 -0.49 1.79 -2.19
N THR A 15 -0.71 0.56 -1.71
CA THR A 15 -0.36 -0.66 -2.43
C THR A 15 -1.18 -0.78 -3.72
N ALA A 16 -2.50 -0.58 -3.65
CA ALA A 16 -3.37 -0.64 -4.81
C ALA A 16 -3.01 0.44 -5.85
N ALA A 17 -2.80 1.69 -5.41
CA ALA A 17 -2.42 2.80 -6.27
C ALA A 17 -1.10 2.52 -7.00
N TYR A 18 -0.10 1.98 -6.30
CA TYR A 18 1.18 1.63 -6.90
C TYR A 18 1.07 0.49 -7.92
N VAL A 19 0.32 -0.57 -7.59
CA VAL A 19 0.08 -1.67 -8.53
C VAL A 19 -0.64 -1.17 -9.78
N THR A 20 -1.67 -0.33 -9.63
CA THR A 20 -2.36 0.30 -10.77
C THR A 20 -1.41 1.14 -11.60
N TYR A 21 -0.55 1.95 -10.98
CA TYR A 21 0.46 2.74 -11.68
C TYR A 21 1.39 1.85 -12.53
N ILE A 22 1.91 0.78 -11.94
CA ILE A 22 2.78 -0.17 -12.66
C ILE A 22 2.04 -0.82 -13.82
N ILE A 23 0.80 -1.28 -13.63
CA ILE A 23 0.00 -1.90 -14.71
C ILE A 23 -0.23 -0.92 -15.86
N VAL A 24 -0.56 0.33 -15.56
CA VAL A 24 -0.84 1.37 -16.59
C VAL A 24 0.43 1.78 -17.34
N MET A 25 1.57 1.81 -16.66
CA MET A 25 2.85 2.26 -17.24
C MET A 25 3.68 1.13 -17.86
N LYS A 26 3.28 -0.13 -17.66
CA LYS A 26 4.06 -1.28 -18.13
C LYS A 26 4.00 -1.40 -19.66
N GLU A 27 5.16 -1.37 -20.29
CA GLU A 27 5.27 -1.61 -21.72
C GLU A 27 4.92 -3.08 -22.07
N PRO A 28 4.24 -3.33 -23.21
CA PRO A 28 3.97 -4.68 -23.68
C PRO A 28 5.28 -5.46 -23.89
N ASN A 29 5.33 -6.72 -23.44
CA ASN A 29 6.50 -7.61 -23.50
C ASN A 29 7.72 -7.21 -22.64
N SER A 30 7.57 -6.27 -21.70
CA SER A 30 8.58 -6.05 -20.67
C SER A 30 8.65 -7.24 -19.70
N GLY A 31 9.88 -7.68 -19.38
CA GLY A 31 10.15 -8.76 -18.43
C GLY A 31 9.72 -8.43 -17.00
N ILE A 32 10.22 -9.20 -16.03
CA ILE A 32 9.99 -8.90 -14.61
C ILE A 32 10.84 -7.68 -14.24
N ASP A 33 10.19 -6.56 -13.90
CA ASP A 33 10.86 -5.43 -13.28
C ASP A 33 10.97 -5.66 -11.77
N TRP A 34 12.13 -6.18 -11.36
CA TRP A 34 12.46 -6.41 -9.95
C TRP A 34 12.49 -5.12 -9.12
N THR A 35 12.77 -3.97 -9.74
CA THR A 35 12.72 -2.67 -9.06
C THR A 35 11.30 -2.40 -8.58
N SER A 36 10.32 -2.60 -9.46
CA SER A 36 8.91 -2.42 -9.12
C SER A 36 8.43 -3.39 -8.05
N VAL A 37 8.93 -4.64 -8.06
CA VAL A 37 8.61 -5.62 -7.01
C VAL A 37 9.13 -5.16 -5.65
N ILE A 38 10.39 -4.71 -5.57
CA ILE A 38 11.00 -4.24 -4.31
C ILE A 38 10.28 -3.01 -3.79
N VAL A 39 10.01 -2.03 -4.65
CA VAL A 39 9.30 -0.79 -4.29
C VAL A 39 7.87 -1.11 -3.82
N GLY A 40 7.16 -2.00 -4.50
CA GLY A 40 5.84 -2.47 -4.07
C GLY A 40 5.86 -3.12 -2.68
N GLY A 41 6.88 -3.94 -2.41
CA GLY A 41 7.09 -4.54 -1.09
C GLY A 41 7.32 -3.50 0.01
N LEU A 42 8.15 -2.48 -0.25
CA LEU A 42 8.40 -1.39 0.70
C LEU A 42 7.14 -0.58 0.99
N ILE A 43 6.38 -0.22 -0.06
CA ILE A 43 5.09 0.49 0.09
C ILE A 43 4.14 -0.33 0.96
N GLY A 44 4.02 -1.63 0.72
CA GLY A 44 3.18 -2.51 1.53
C GLY A 44 3.58 -2.53 3.00
N MET A 45 4.87 -2.69 3.30
CA MET A 45 5.38 -2.71 4.69
C MET A 45 5.16 -1.39 5.43
N ILE A 46 5.42 -0.26 4.78
CA ILE A 46 5.23 1.07 5.36
C ILE A 46 3.74 1.32 5.61
N SER A 47 2.89 1.04 4.61
CA SER A 47 1.44 1.19 4.68
C SER A 47 0.84 0.34 5.80
N PHE A 48 1.30 -0.91 5.94
CA PHE A 48 0.90 -1.80 7.03
C PHE A 48 1.29 -1.26 8.40
N THR A 49 2.54 -0.80 8.55
CA THR A 49 3.06 -0.25 9.81
C THR A 49 2.28 0.98 10.25
N ILE A 50 2.06 1.93 9.33
CA ILE A 50 1.32 3.16 9.61
C ILE A 50 -0.15 2.86 9.89
N GLY A 51 -0.80 2.05 9.04
CA GLY A 51 -2.21 1.71 9.19
C GLY A 51 -2.49 0.94 10.47
N LYS A 52 -1.61 0.02 10.89
CA LYS A 52 -1.72 -0.68 12.19
C LYS A 52 -1.57 0.30 13.36
N LYS A 53 -0.65 1.26 13.28
CA LYS A 53 -0.48 2.31 14.31
C LYS A 53 -1.71 3.23 14.42
N ILE A 54 -2.37 3.51 13.31
CA ILE A 54 -3.59 4.35 13.28
C ILE A 54 -4.79 3.56 13.80
N LYS A 55 -4.97 2.33 13.33
CA LYS A 55 -6.06 1.45 13.78
C LYS A 55 -5.98 1.18 15.28
N SER A 56 -4.78 0.88 15.80
CA SER A 56 -4.59 0.63 17.24
C SER A 56 -4.91 1.86 18.10
N LYS A 57 -4.61 3.08 17.64
CA LYS A 57 -5.00 4.31 18.36
C LYS A 57 -6.51 4.50 18.45
N GLY A 58 -7.26 4.01 17.46
CA GLY A 58 -8.72 4.05 17.45
C GLY A 58 -9.40 2.93 18.23
N GLU A 59 -8.65 1.93 18.70
CA GLU A 59 -9.17 0.83 19.53
C GLU A 59 -9.00 1.10 21.04
N VAL A 60 -8.32 2.19 21.43
CA VAL A 60 -8.10 2.60 22.84
C VAL A 60 -9.04 3.74 23.29
N GLU A 61 -9.84 4.30 22.38
CA GLU A 61 -10.97 5.22 22.67
C GLU A 61 -12.28 4.43 22.69
#